data_AF-A0A3D5I936-F1
#
_entry.id   AF-A0A3D5I936-F1
#
_cell.length_a   1.000
_cell.length_b   1.000
_cell.length_c   1.000
_cell.angle_alpha   90.00
_cell.angle_beta   90.00
_cell.angle_gamma   90.00
#
_symmetry.space_group_name_H-M   'P 1'
#
loop_
_entity.id
_entity.type
_entity.pdbx_description
1 polymer ?
#
loop_
_entity_poly.entity_id
_entity_poly.type
_entity_poly.pdbx_seq_one_letter_code
_entity_poly.pdbx_strand_id
1 'polypeptide(L)'
;MFPQGQYKTIYIDPPWPERGGGKIKRGADRHYALMSIKEIKALPIASLADPEGCHLYMWTTNNYLPDALECVKAWGFQYVTLITWCKDSMGLGQYFRGMTEHCIFATTQKKLPYKLEEGKRMQGVTGFVEPKREHSRKPETMRKMIERVSYTPRIELFARRAAPGWKVWGNEAPEEQEAAT
;
A
#
# COMPACT_ATOMS: atom_id res chain seq x y z
N MET A 1 1.03 3.13 19.33
CA MET A 1 -0.18 3.94 19.06
C MET A 1 -0.35 4.08 17.55
N PHE A 2 -1.58 4.13 17.04
CA PHE A 2 -1.85 4.39 15.61
C PHE A 2 -1.48 5.84 15.25
N PRO A 3 -1.00 6.16 14.03
CA PRO A 3 -0.52 7.52 13.74
C PRO A 3 -1.67 8.52 13.75
N GLN A 4 -1.34 9.78 14.06
CA GLN A 4 -2.25 10.92 13.99
C GLN A 4 -1.87 11.84 12.83
N GLY A 5 -2.84 12.57 12.29
CA GLY A 5 -2.66 13.52 11.18
C GLY A 5 -3.68 13.31 10.07
N GLN A 6 -3.68 14.23 9.11
CA GLN A 6 -4.50 14.16 7.90
C GLN A 6 -3.60 14.20 6.67
N TYR A 7 -3.88 13.34 5.70
CA TYR A 7 -3.03 13.07 4.55
C TYR A 7 -3.83 13.11 3.25
N LYS A 8 -3.24 13.73 2.23
CA LYS A 8 -3.78 13.68 0.86
C LYS A 8 -3.42 12.37 0.16
N THR A 9 -2.42 11.66 0.67
CA THR A 9 -1.97 10.37 0.14
C THR A 9 -1.67 9.40 1.27
N ILE A 10 -2.34 8.26 1.25
CA ILE A 10 -2.09 7.11 2.13
C ILE A 10 -1.56 5.96 1.27
N TYR A 11 -0.41 5.41 1.65
CA TYR A 11 0.17 4.22 1.06
C TYR A 11 0.29 3.14 2.13
N ILE A 12 -0.18 1.93 1.87
CA ILE A 12 -0.32 0.91 2.90
C ILE A 12 -0.02 -0.47 2.34
N ASP A 13 0.79 -1.25 3.08
CA ASP A 13 1.05 -2.68 2.83
C ASP A 13 0.54 -3.48 4.04
N PRO A 14 -0.77 -3.78 4.13
CA PRO A 14 -1.33 -4.44 5.30
C PRO A 14 -0.65 -5.79 5.57
N PRO A 15 -0.47 -6.19 6.84
CA PRO A 15 0.10 -7.49 7.20
C PRO A 15 -0.96 -8.60 7.04
N TRP A 16 -1.34 -8.87 5.80
CA TRP A 16 -2.30 -9.92 5.42
C TRP A 16 -1.93 -11.25 6.08
N PRO A 17 -2.91 -12.08 6.49
CA PRO A 17 -2.66 -13.32 7.22
C PRO A 17 -2.17 -14.45 6.30
N GLU A 18 -1.14 -14.17 5.50
CA GLU A 18 -0.53 -15.10 4.55
C GLU A 18 -0.01 -16.33 5.28
N ARG A 19 -0.78 -17.42 5.22
CA ARG A 19 -0.31 -18.75 5.59
C ARG A 19 0.38 -19.34 4.37
N GLY A 20 1.67 -19.69 4.49
CA GLY A 20 2.36 -20.46 3.46
C GLY A 20 1.52 -21.68 3.07
N GLY A 21 1.23 -21.84 1.77
CA GLY A 21 0.32 -22.89 1.32
C GLY A 21 0.82 -24.30 1.68
N GLY A 22 -0.02 -25.06 2.37
CA GLY A 22 0.19 -26.49 2.69
C GLY A 22 0.44 -26.80 4.17
N LYS A 23 0.38 -28.09 4.54
CA LYS A 23 0.73 -28.62 5.88
C LYS A 23 2.20 -28.37 6.28
N ILE A 24 2.98 -27.68 5.45
CA ILE A 24 4.38 -27.37 5.65
C ILE A 24 4.47 -25.89 6.06
N LYS A 25 4.66 -25.64 7.35
CA LYS A 25 5.01 -24.31 7.88
C LYS A 25 6.40 -23.90 7.37
N ARG A 26 6.47 -23.31 6.17
CA ARG A 26 7.73 -22.75 5.64
C ARG A 26 7.45 -21.44 4.89
N GLY A 27 7.88 -20.33 5.52
CA GLY A 27 7.81 -18.96 4.99
C GLY A 27 6.99 -18.02 5.89
N ALA A 28 7.40 -16.74 5.98
CA ALA A 28 6.84 -15.59 6.73
C ALA A 28 6.47 -15.77 8.23
N ASP A 29 6.40 -17.00 8.74
CA ASP A 29 6.03 -17.40 10.11
C ASP A 29 7.05 -17.02 11.19
N ARG A 30 8.04 -16.16 10.93
CA ARG A 30 9.13 -15.92 11.89
C ARG A 30 9.26 -14.55 12.54
N HIS A 31 8.64 -13.46 12.07
CA HIS A 31 8.90 -12.17 12.72
C HIS A 31 7.75 -11.14 12.82
N TYR A 32 6.49 -11.44 12.44
CA TYR A 32 5.39 -10.47 12.60
C TYR A 32 4.10 -11.09 13.11
N ALA A 33 3.40 -10.38 13.99
CA ALA A 33 2.00 -10.67 14.30
C ALA A 33 1.16 -10.35 13.05
N LEU A 34 0.81 -11.38 12.29
CA LEU A 34 -0.14 -11.26 11.18
C LEU A 34 -1.47 -10.71 11.72
N MET A 35 -2.11 -9.80 10.99
CA MET A 35 -3.44 -9.31 11.34
C MET A 35 -4.50 -10.14 10.64
N SER A 36 -5.57 -10.48 11.36
CA SER A 36 -6.78 -11.02 10.74
C SER A 36 -7.41 -9.98 9.82
N ILE A 37 -8.19 -10.44 8.83
CA ILE A 37 -8.94 -9.54 7.93
C ILE A 37 -9.85 -8.59 8.72
N LYS A 38 -10.45 -9.08 9.80
CA LYS A 38 -11.30 -8.26 10.69
C LYS A 38 -10.51 -7.12 11.32
N GLU A 39 -9.29 -7.38 11.78
CA GLU A 39 -8.43 -6.35 12.38
C GLU A 39 -7.94 -5.36 11.34
N ILE A 40 -7.56 -5.82 10.13
CA ILE A 40 -7.17 -4.93 9.02
C ILE A 40 -8.35 -4.02 8.68
N LYS A 41 -9.54 -4.58 8.47
CA LYS A 41 -10.77 -3.82 8.16
C LYS A 41 -11.13 -2.81 9.25
N ALA A 42 -10.77 -3.07 10.52
CA ALA A 42 -11.01 -2.20 11.66
C ALA A 42 -9.97 -1.09 11.85
N LEU A 43 -8.88 -1.07 11.06
CA LEU A 43 -7.91 0.02 11.12
C LEU A 43 -8.60 1.36 10.86
N PRO A 44 -8.30 2.42 11.63
CA PRO A 44 -8.94 3.73 11.47
C PRO A 44 -8.30 4.51 10.31
N ILE A 45 -8.23 3.92 9.12
CA ILE A 45 -7.65 4.55 7.92
C ILE A 45 -8.43 5.79 7.51
N ALA A 46 -9.76 5.76 7.69
CA ALA A 46 -10.63 6.90 7.40
C ALA A 46 -10.25 8.17 8.17
N SER A 47 -9.75 8.04 9.42
CA SER A 47 -9.38 9.21 10.22
C SER A 47 -8.08 9.88 9.76
N LEU A 48 -7.31 9.22 8.88
CA LEU A 48 -6.09 9.78 8.29
C LEU A 48 -6.35 10.53 6.98
N ALA A 49 -7.55 10.41 6.40
CA ALA A 49 -7.85 11.05 5.13
C ALA A 49 -8.04 12.57 5.31
N ASP A 50 -7.41 13.37 4.45
CA ASP A 50 -7.65 14.81 4.36
C ASP A 50 -9.13 15.09 3.99
N PRO A 51 -9.84 15.98 4.72
CA PRO A 51 -11.24 16.34 4.45
C PRO A 51 -11.48 16.88 3.03
N GLU A 52 -10.46 17.46 2.38
CA GLU A 52 -10.55 17.97 1.02
C GLU A 52 -10.35 16.89 -0.05
N GLY A 53 -9.94 15.69 0.36
CA GLY A 53 -9.81 14.51 -0.48
C GLY A 53 -8.51 13.76 -0.23
N CYS A 54 -8.55 12.44 -0.40
CA CYS A 54 -7.41 11.56 -0.19
C CYS A 54 -7.32 10.48 -1.26
N HIS A 55 -6.09 10.19 -1.68
CA HIS A 55 -5.72 9.03 -2.49
C HIS A 55 -5.24 7.90 -1.58
N LEU A 56 -5.76 6.69 -1.80
CA LEU A 56 -5.34 5.47 -1.13
C LEU A 56 -4.64 4.55 -2.12
N TYR A 57 -3.47 4.07 -1.74
CA TYR A 57 -2.70 3.04 -2.44
C TYR A 57 -2.49 1.86 -1.50
N MET A 58 -3.14 0.73 -1.77
CA MET A 58 -3.08 -0.43 -0.89
C MET A 58 -2.55 -1.68 -1.61
N TRP A 59 -1.46 -2.25 -1.10
CA TRP A 59 -0.97 -3.54 -1.57
C TRP A 59 -1.87 -4.69 -1.15
N THR A 60 -2.04 -5.64 -2.06
CA THR A 60 -2.69 -6.92 -1.85
C THR A 60 -2.06 -7.98 -2.74
N THR A 61 -2.18 -9.24 -2.34
CA THR A 61 -1.86 -10.38 -3.20
C THR A 61 -3.13 -10.93 -3.83
N ASN A 62 -2.97 -11.84 -4.80
CA ASN A 62 -4.09 -12.43 -5.55
C ASN A 62 -5.19 -12.99 -4.65
N ASN A 63 -4.82 -13.68 -3.57
CA ASN A 63 -5.77 -14.36 -2.67
C ASN A 63 -6.57 -13.40 -1.80
N TYR A 64 -5.99 -12.24 -1.45
CA TYR A 64 -6.64 -11.24 -0.58
C TYR A 64 -7.30 -10.11 -1.35
N LEU A 65 -7.28 -10.13 -2.69
CA LEU A 65 -7.92 -9.08 -3.49
C LEU A 65 -9.40 -8.85 -3.13
N PRO A 66 -10.24 -9.88 -2.89
CA PRO A 66 -11.61 -9.67 -2.43
C PRO A 66 -11.69 -8.97 -1.06
N ASP A 67 -10.90 -9.43 -0.09
CA ASP A 67 -10.85 -8.84 1.27
C ASP A 67 -10.31 -7.40 1.24
N ALA A 68 -9.34 -7.14 0.37
CA ALA A 68 -8.76 -5.84 0.13
C ALA A 68 -9.81 -4.84 -0.38
N LEU A 69 -10.63 -5.22 -1.36
CA LEU A 69 -11.73 -4.37 -1.83
C LEU A 69 -12.75 -4.10 -0.72
N GLU A 70 -13.02 -5.08 0.13
CA GLU A 70 -13.87 -4.92 1.32
C GLU A 70 -13.28 -3.97 2.37
N CYS A 71 -11.96 -3.97 2.55
CA CYS A 71 -11.27 -3.01 3.42
C CYS A 71 -11.36 -1.58 2.86
N VAL A 72 -11.08 -1.40 1.56
CA VAL A 72 -11.20 -0.10 0.87
C VAL A 72 -12.59 0.50 1.07
N LYS A 73 -13.63 -0.32 0.89
CA LYS A 73 -15.02 0.10 1.12
C LYS A 73 -15.29 0.46 2.58
N ALA A 74 -14.85 -0.35 3.53
CA ALA A 74 -15.08 -0.11 4.96
C ALA A 74 -14.38 1.16 5.46
N TRP A 75 -13.25 1.53 4.88
CA TRP A 75 -12.54 2.77 5.19
C TRP A 75 -13.12 4.00 4.49
N GLY A 76 -14.23 3.86 3.75
CA GLY A 76 -14.91 4.98 3.08
C GLY A 76 -14.26 5.42 1.76
N PHE A 77 -13.37 4.61 1.18
CA PHE A 77 -12.75 4.87 -0.11
C PHE A 77 -13.53 4.18 -1.25
N GLN A 78 -13.42 4.75 -2.44
CA GLN A 78 -14.00 4.25 -3.69
C GLN A 78 -12.88 3.69 -4.56
N TYR A 79 -12.95 2.40 -4.88
CA TYR A 79 -12.04 1.76 -5.83
C TYR A 79 -12.06 2.50 -7.18
N VAL A 80 -10.86 2.73 -7.75
CA VAL A 80 -10.71 3.35 -9.06
C VAL A 80 -10.04 2.39 -10.05
N THR A 81 -8.87 1.87 -9.71
CA THR A 81 -8.13 0.96 -10.60
C THR A 81 -7.13 0.09 -9.84
N LEU A 82 -6.63 -0.94 -10.51
CA LEU A 82 -5.60 -1.85 -10.01
C LEU A 82 -4.29 -1.57 -10.74
N ILE A 83 -3.21 -1.43 -9.97
CA ILE A 83 -1.84 -1.29 -10.48
C ILE A 83 -1.12 -2.60 -10.19
N THR A 84 -0.57 -3.25 -11.20
CA THR A 84 0.01 -4.60 -11.07
C THR A 84 1.53 -4.57 -11.21
N TRP A 85 2.21 -5.06 -10.18
CA TRP A 85 3.62 -5.38 -10.23
C TRP A 85 3.80 -6.82 -10.72
N CYS A 86 4.38 -6.99 -11.90
CA CYS A 86 4.78 -8.27 -12.44
C CYS A 86 6.24 -8.57 -12.04
N LYS A 87 6.47 -9.72 -11.42
CA LYS A 87 7.78 -10.19 -10.97
C LYS A 87 8.48 -10.97 -12.07
N ASP A 88 9.80 -11.02 -11.97
CA ASP A 88 10.70 -11.76 -12.86
C ASP A 88 10.66 -13.29 -12.65
N SER A 89 10.01 -13.78 -11.60
CA SER A 89 10.00 -15.19 -11.23
C SER A 89 8.68 -15.64 -10.61
N MET A 90 8.34 -16.92 -10.82
CA MET A 90 7.15 -17.56 -10.24
C MET A 90 7.31 -17.80 -8.74
N GLY A 91 6.35 -17.30 -7.96
CA GLY A 91 6.19 -17.57 -6.54
C GLY A 91 5.46 -18.88 -6.24
N LEU A 92 4.76 -18.89 -5.10
CA LEU A 92 3.95 -20.02 -4.65
C LEU A 92 2.63 -20.09 -5.42
N GLY A 93 2.03 -21.27 -5.44
CA GLY A 93 0.71 -21.53 -6.06
C GLY A 93 0.59 -22.99 -6.50
N GLN A 94 -0.63 -23.51 -6.54
CA GLN A 94 -0.89 -24.89 -6.95
C GLN A 94 -1.31 -24.95 -8.43
N TYR A 95 -2.50 -24.42 -8.74
CA TYR A 95 -3.00 -24.35 -10.13
C TYR A 95 -2.28 -23.28 -10.95
N PHE A 96 -2.08 -22.09 -10.37
CA PHE A 96 -1.36 -20.99 -10.97
C PHE A 96 -0.36 -20.45 -9.96
N ARG A 97 0.89 -20.28 -10.39
CA ARG A 97 1.96 -19.75 -9.53
C ARG A 97 1.96 -18.23 -9.57
N GLY A 98 1.92 -17.60 -8.41
CA GLY A 98 1.84 -16.14 -8.30
C GLY A 98 3.07 -15.46 -8.86
N MET A 99 2.88 -14.66 -9.92
CA MET A 99 3.91 -13.78 -10.49
C MET A 99 3.60 -12.30 -10.26
N THR A 100 2.43 -11.99 -9.70
CA THR A 100 1.96 -10.62 -9.53
C THR A 100 1.71 -10.28 -8.06
N GLU A 101 1.92 -9.02 -7.74
CA GLU A 101 1.29 -8.34 -6.61
C GLU A 101 0.52 -7.13 -7.14
N HIS A 102 -0.50 -6.69 -6.41
CA HIS A 102 -1.39 -5.64 -6.86
C HIS A 102 -1.45 -4.50 -5.84
N CYS A 103 -1.49 -3.28 -6.34
CA CYS A 103 -1.72 -2.08 -5.56
C CYS A 103 -3.03 -1.46 -6.01
N ILE A 104 -4.03 -1.48 -5.13
CA ILE A 104 -5.32 -0.84 -5.37
C ILE A 104 -5.12 0.67 -5.28
N PHE A 105 -5.55 1.39 -6.31
CA PHE A 105 -5.77 2.83 -6.23
C PHE A 105 -7.24 3.12 -5.96
N ALA A 106 -7.50 3.88 -4.91
CA ALA A 106 -8.83 4.31 -4.50
C ALA A 106 -8.82 5.78 -4.07
N THR A 107 -9.99 6.42 -4.07
CA THR A 107 -10.15 7.81 -3.66
C THR A 107 -11.28 7.97 -2.66
N THR A 108 -11.23 8.98 -1.80
CA THR A 108 -12.42 9.44 -1.08
C THR A 108 -13.51 9.89 -2.06
N GLN A 109 -14.75 10.03 -1.58
CA GLN A 109 -15.86 10.55 -2.40
C GLN A 109 -15.57 11.96 -2.91
N LYS A 110 -15.05 12.84 -2.05
CA LYS A 110 -14.48 14.13 -2.46
C LYS A 110 -13.12 13.86 -3.11
N LYS A 111 -12.99 14.15 -4.40
CA LYS A 111 -11.79 13.86 -5.19
C LYS A 111 -10.85 15.04 -5.19
N LEU A 112 -9.55 14.77 -5.03
CA LEU A 112 -8.51 15.76 -5.29
C LEU A 112 -8.46 16.09 -6.79
N PRO A 113 -8.09 17.33 -7.15
CA PRO A 113 -7.85 17.67 -8.55
C PRO A 113 -6.67 16.87 -9.12
N TYR A 114 -6.61 16.75 -10.45
CA TYR A 114 -5.44 16.16 -11.09
C TYR A 114 -4.20 17.01 -10.84
N LYS A 115 -3.09 16.36 -10.47
CA LYS A 115 -1.81 17.05 -10.35
C LYS A 115 -1.34 17.46 -11.75
N LEU A 116 -0.98 18.73 -11.88
CA LEU A 116 -0.49 19.31 -13.12
C LEU A 116 0.97 19.71 -12.97
N GLU A 117 1.74 19.53 -14.04
CA GLU A 117 3.09 20.08 -14.20
C GLU A 117 3.16 20.71 -15.58
N GLU A 118 3.53 21.99 -15.66
CA GLU A 118 3.51 22.78 -16.90
C GLU A 118 2.16 22.70 -17.65
N GLY A 119 1.05 22.71 -16.89
CA GLY A 119 -0.31 22.60 -17.43
C GLY A 119 -0.70 21.20 -17.94
N LYS A 120 0.18 20.20 -17.87
CA LYS A 120 -0.09 18.83 -18.29
C LYS A 120 -0.43 17.95 -17.10
N ARG A 121 -1.43 17.08 -17.27
CA ARG A 121 -1.81 16.11 -16.25
C ARG A 121 -0.70 15.09 -16.03
N MET A 122 -0.30 14.92 -14.78
CA MET A 122 0.61 13.87 -14.36
C MET A 122 -0.09 12.51 -14.41
N GLN A 123 0.60 11.52 -14.99
CA GLN A 123 0.09 10.17 -15.20
C GLN A 123 1.10 9.13 -14.72
N GLY A 124 0.56 7.99 -14.27
CA GLY A 124 1.29 6.75 -14.00
C GLY A 124 0.76 5.63 -14.89
N VAL A 125 1.25 4.41 -14.70
CA VAL A 125 0.85 3.21 -15.45
C VAL A 125 0.21 2.18 -14.53
N THR A 126 -0.64 1.32 -15.08
CA THR A 126 -1.36 0.25 -14.33
C THR A 126 -0.60 -1.07 -14.30
N GLY A 127 0.58 -1.15 -14.93
CA GLY A 127 1.40 -2.36 -14.96
C GLY A 127 2.87 -2.02 -15.11
N PHE A 128 3.72 -2.72 -14.36
CA PHE A 128 5.17 -2.60 -14.50
C PHE A 128 5.86 -3.90 -14.10
N VAL A 129 7.04 -4.14 -14.68
CA VAL A 129 7.88 -5.32 -14.41
C VAL A 129 9.06 -4.89 -13.56
N GLU A 130 9.28 -5.56 -12.43
CA GLU A 130 10.46 -5.35 -11.61
C GLU A 130 10.83 -6.65 -10.88
N PRO A 131 12.13 -6.97 -10.69
CA PRO A 131 12.55 -8.18 -9.99
C PRO A 131 11.99 -8.30 -8.57
N LYS A 132 11.67 -9.53 -8.15
CA LYS A 132 11.34 -9.79 -6.74
C LYS A 132 12.56 -9.44 -5.87
N ARG A 133 12.31 -8.71 -4.78
CA ARG A 133 13.33 -8.32 -3.81
C ARG A 133 13.22 -9.16 -2.53
N GLU A 134 14.25 -9.10 -1.69
CA GLU A 134 14.28 -9.78 -0.39
C GLU A 134 13.12 -9.35 0.53
N HIS A 135 12.75 -10.21 1.48
CA HIS A 135 11.76 -9.93 2.52
C HIS A 135 10.38 -9.40 2.03
N SER A 136 9.96 -9.62 0.78
CA SER A 136 8.72 -9.01 0.22
C SER A 136 8.80 -7.47 0.11
N ARG A 137 10.01 -6.94 -0.08
CA ARG A 137 10.24 -5.50 -0.29
C ARG A 137 9.54 -5.02 -1.56
N LYS A 138 8.63 -4.08 -1.39
CA LYS A 138 7.87 -3.44 -2.48
C LYS A 138 8.78 -2.56 -3.37
N PRO A 139 8.47 -2.46 -4.67
CA PRO A 139 9.28 -1.72 -5.64
C PRO A 139 9.25 -0.21 -5.40
N GLU A 140 10.41 0.44 -5.50
CA GLU A 140 10.54 1.92 -5.42
C GLU A 140 9.76 2.62 -6.52
N THR A 141 9.65 1.97 -7.69
CA THR A 141 8.89 2.45 -8.84
C THR A 141 7.46 2.81 -8.45
N MET A 142 6.82 2.03 -7.55
CA MET A 142 5.48 2.33 -7.08
C MET A 142 5.42 3.66 -6.33
N ARG A 143 6.37 3.91 -5.41
CA ARG A 143 6.43 5.15 -4.63
C ARG A 143 6.65 6.36 -5.55
N LYS A 144 7.56 6.27 -6.51
CA LYS A 144 7.81 7.31 -7.51
C LYS A 144 6.57 7.62 -8.35
N MET A 145 5.80 6.59 -8.75
CA MET A 145 4.53 6.80 -9.45
C MET A 145 3.52 7.54 -8.57
N ILE A 146 3.43 7.21 -7.28
CA ILE A 146 2.55 7.89 -6.33
C ILE A 146 2.95 9.37 -6.20
N GLU A 147 4.23 9.67 -5.99
CA GLU A 147 4.74 11.05 -5.86
C GLU A 147 4.48 11.88 -7.11
N ARG A 148 4.57 11.24 -8.29
CA ARG A 148 4.31 11.86 -9.58
C ARG A 148 2.87 12.35 -9.69
N VAL A 149 1.89 11.54 -9.29
CA VAL A 149 0.46 11.81 -9.53
C VAL A 149 -0.33 12.31 -8.31
N SER A 150 0.24 12.20 -7.11
CA SER A 150 -0.44 12.49 -5.83
C SER A 150 0.31 13.50 -4.95
N TYR A 151 -0.36 13.98 -3.92
CA TYR A 151 0.01 15.18 -3.18
C TYR A 151 0.58 14.88 -1.80
N THR A 152 1.39 15.80 -1.27
CA THR A 152 1.70 15.88 0.15
C THR A 152 0.51 16.48 0.94
N PRO A 153 0.40 16.25 2.26
CA PRO A 153 1.22 15.33 3.07
C PRO A 153 0.94 13.85 2.74
N ARG A 154 1.98 13.01 2.85
CA ARG A 154 1.95 11.57 2.53
C ARG A 154 2.29 10.73 3.75
N ILE A 155 1.60 9.61 3.93
CA ILE A 155 1.93 8.60 4.94
C ILE A 155 2.07 7.21 4.33
N GLU A 156 3.10 6.47 4.75
CA GLU A 156 3.29 5.04 4.47
C GLU A 156 3.05 4.24 5.76
N LEU A 157 2.03 3.38 5.74
CA LEU A 157 1.62 2.52 6.83
C LEU A 157 2.18 1.10 6.64
N PHE A 158 2.63 0.49 7.73
CA PHE A 158 3.41 -0.74 7.76
C PHE A 158 4.74 -0.63 6.97
N ALA A 159 5.31 0.58 6.98
CA ALA A 159 6.60 0.85 6.37
C ALA A 159 7.71 0.07 7.08
N ARG A 160 8.71 -0.38 6.30
CA ARG A 160 9.92 -1.06 6.81
C ARG A 160 11.19 -0.21 6.73
N ARG A 161 11.07 1.00 6.21
CA ARG A 161 12.17 1.96 6.05
C ARG A 161 11.62 3.37 5.92
N ALA A 162 12.44 4.34 6.27
CA ALA A 162 12.17 5.73 5.96
C ALA A 162 12.15 5.97 4.44
N ALA A 163 11.36 6.96 4.03
CA ALA A 163 11.35 7.47 2.68
C ALA A 163 11.27 9.00 2.73
N PRO A 164 12.19 9.74 2.06
CA PRO A 164 12.15 11.20 2.06
C PRO A 164 10.80 11.74 1.60
N GLY A 165 10.22 12.70 2.33
CA GLY A 165 8.92 13.29 2.01
C GLY A 165 7.70 12.43 2.38
N TRP A 166 7.91 11.34 3.13
CA TRP A 166 6.84 10.51 3.68
C TRP A 166 6.92 10.44 5.19
N LYS A 167 5.77 10.62 5.86
CA LYS A 167 5.61 10.11 7.22
C LYS A 167 5.57 8.58 7.13
N VAL A 168 6.32 7.89 7.97
CA VAL A 168 6.34 6.42 8.00
C VAL A 168 5.80 5.92 9.33
N TRP A 169 5.02 4.85 9.30
CA TRP A 169 4.53 4.18 10.49
C TRP A 169 4.61 2.67 10.29
N GLY A 170 5.19 1.95 11.25
CA GLY A 170 5.34 0.50 11.21
C GLY A 170 6.23 0.01 12.33
N ASN A 171 6.11 -1.27 12.70
CA ASN A 171 6.91 -1.86 13.78
C ASN A 171 8.43 -1.88 13.48
N GLU A 172 8.80 -1.69 12.21
CA GLU A 172 10.18 -1.63 11.72
C GLU A 172 10.52 -0.25 11.11
N ALA A 173 9.63 0.73 11.25
CA ALA A 173 9.92 2.06 10.76
C ALA A 173 11.05 2.67 11.60
N PRO A 174 12.05 3.36 10.99
CA PRO A 174 13.00 4.14 11.75
C PRO A 174 12.26 5.15 12.64
N GLU A 175 12.77 5.41 13.85
CA GLU A 175 12.24 6.47 14.70
C GLU A 175 12.18 7.79 13.92
N GLU A 176 11.09 8.56 14.11
CA GLU A 176 10.91 9.86 13.46
C GLU A 176 12.16 10.72 13.73
N GLN A 177 12.96 10.98 12.70
CA GLN A 177 13.92 12.06 12.78
C GLN A 177 13.12 13.35 12.66
N GLU A 178 13.01 14.08 13.77
CA GLU A 178 12.53 15.45 13.77
C GLU A 178 13.29 16.21 12.68
N ALA A 179 12.56 16.75 11.70
CA ALA A 179 13.15 17.63 10.72
C ALA A 179 13.76 18.80 11.49
N ALA A 180 15.08 18.93 11.44
CA ALA A 180 15.77 20.05 12.04
C ALA A 180 15.18 21.34 11.47
N THR A 181 14.64 22.15 12.39
CA THR A 181 14.06 23.48 12.15
C THR A 181 15.04 24.41 11.46
#